data_AF-A0A7X3VCI6-F1
#
_entry.id   AF-A0A7X3VCI6-F1
#
_cell.length_a   1.000
_cell.length_b   1.000
_cell.length_c   1.000
_cell.angle_alpha   90.00
_cell.angle_beta   90.00
_cell.angle_gamma   90.00
#
_symmetry.space_group_name_H-M   'P 1'
#
loop_
_entity.id
_entity.type
_entity.pdbx_description
1 polymer ?
#
loop_
_entity_poly.entity_id
_entity_poly.type
_entity_poly.pdbx_seq_one_letter_code
_entity_poly.pdbx_strand_id
1 'polypeptide(L)'
;MTGIAYLIEAFAEGDLLRPRPEVRNLVDLSRSVAHLCGVEGIELSENAQGIVETIGDTDHIVLVLIDGMGMNLLERLPADSFLRRHLWEQAQTVFPSSTAVALTSLTTGEWPQDHAVTGWWTQLPALGSAATILSYTARSNNQDLLKRGIMPETTFPVESLWKRMPRDALVVVPKAIVGSVYSKYFSGGRETIGYESLAGGVDSV
;
A
#
# COMPACT_ATOMS: atom_id res chain seq x y z
N MET A 1 -4.75 -31.04 -11.93
CA MET A 1 -3.45 -31.08 -11.22
C MET A 1 -3.55 -30.19 -9.99
N THR A 2 -2.98 -30.58 -8.85
CA THR A 2 -2.97 -29.74 -7.63
C THR A 2 -1.53 -29.57 -7.15
N GLY A 3 -1.20 -28.40 -6.59
CA GLY A 3 0.13 -28.10 -6.06
C GLY A 3 1.00 -27.25 -6.99
N ILE A 4 2.32 -27.28 -6.79
CA ILE A 4 3.28 -26.38 -7.48
C ILE A 4 3.23 -26.51 -9.00
N ALA A 5 3.09 -27.74 -9.53
CA ALA A 5 3.03 -27.96 -10.97
C ALA A 5 1.86 -27.22 -11.64
N TYR A 6 0.68 -27.23 -11.00
CA TYR A 6 -0.48 -26.47 -11.47
C TYR A 6 -0.20 -24.96 -11.45
N LEU A 7 0.43 -24.44 -10.39
CA LEU A 7 0.76 -23.00 -10.34
C LEU A 7 1.74 -22.61 -11.43
N ILE A 8 2.76 -23.42 -11.69
CA ILE A 8 3.75 -23.17 -12.75
C ILE A 8 3.07 -23.16 -14.13
N GLU A 9 2.20 -24.14 -14.39
CA GLU A 9 1.42 -24.22 -15.63
C GLU A 9 0.49 -23.02 -15.78
N ALA A 10 -0.29 -22.67 -14.75
CA ALA A 10 -1.18 -21.53 -14.76
C ALA A 10 -0.43 -20.18 -14.96
N PHE A 11 0.80 -20.04 -14.44
CA PHE A 11 1.64 -18.89 -14.76
C PHE A 11 2.15 -18.89 -16.21
N ALA A 12 2.47 -20.07 -16.76
CA ALA A 12 2.95 -20.21 -18.12
C ALA A 12 1.84 -19.96 -19.15
N GLU A 13 0.60 -20.37 -18.84
CA GLU A 13 -0.58 -20.17 -19.67
C GLU A 13 -1.17 -18.76 -19.56
N GLY A 14 -0.77 -18.00 -18.53
CA GLY A 14 -1.26 -16.64 -18.29
C GLY A 14 -2.57 -16.57 -17.49
N ASP A 15 -3.06 -17.70 -17.00
CA ASP A 15 -4.22 -17.79 -16.11
C ASP A 15 -3.98 -17.11 -14.76
N LEU A 16 -2.72 -17.12 -14.30
CA LEU A 16 -2.27 -16.41 -13.10
C LEU A 16 -1.15 -15.43 -13.45
N LEU A 17 -1.13 -14.30 -12.74
CA LEU A 17 -0.01 -13.35 -12.79
C LEU A 17 1.08 -13.78 -11.82
N ARG A 18 2.28 -14.06 -12.36
CA ARG A 18 3.45 -14.37 -11.56
C ARG A 18 3.96 -13.12 -10.83
N PRO A 19 4.23 -13.18 -9.51
CA PRO A 19 4.94 -12.13 -8.80
C PRO A 19 6.35 -11.97 -9.38
N ARG A 20 6.70 -10.77 -9.85
CA ARG A 20 8.01 -10.45 -10.43
C ARG A 20 8.54 -9.16 -9.80
N PRO A 21 9.50 -9.23 -8.87
CA PRO A 21 10.07 -8.01 -8.29
C PRO A 21 10.89 -7.19 -9.30
N GLU A 22 11.26 -7.79 -10.44
CA GLU A 22 12.07 -7.15 -11.47
C GLU A 22 11.26 -6.20 -12.37
N VAL A 23 9.93 -6.34 -12.41
CA VAL A 23 9.06 -5.41 -13.14
C VAL A 23 8.62 -4.28 -12.22
N ARG A 24 8.27 -3.14 -12.82
CA ARG A 24 7.76 -1.98 -12.09
C ARG A 24 6.59 -2.38 -11.19
N ASN A 25 6.71 -2.01 -9.91
CA ASN A 25 5.78 -2.48 -8.89
C ASN A 25 5.43 -1.41 -7.85
N LEU A 26 4.54 -1.77 -6.91
CA LEU A 26 4.06 -0.88 -5.86
C LEU A 26 5.17 -0.39 -4.91
N VAL A 27 6.20 -1.20 -4.65
CA VAL A 27 7.36 -0.81 -3.83
C VAL A 27 8.19 0.24 -4.57
N ASP A 28 8.41 0.05 -5.88
CA ASP A 28 9.05 1.06 -6.72
C ASP A 28 8.28 2.39 -6.66
N LEU A 29 6.96 2.36 -6.86
CA LEU A 29 6.11 3.56 -6.79
C LEU A 29 6.23 4.27 -5.42
N SER A 30 6.16 3.50 -4.32
CA SER A 30 6.31 4.04 -2.97
C SER A 30 7.64 4.77 -2.78
N ARG A 31 8.74 4.11 -3.15
CA ARG A 31 10.10 4.65 -3.04
C ARG A 31 10.30 5.87 -3.93
N SER A 32 9.76 5.88 -5.15
CA SER A 32 9.80 7.04 -6.05
C SER A 32 9.07 8.24 -5.47
N VAL A 33 7.84 8.06 -4.97
CA VAL A 33 7.06 9.15 -4.36
C VAL A 33 7.75 9.69 -3.12
N ALA A 34 8.25 8.80 -2.24
CA ALA A 34 8.97 9.21 -1.05
C ALA A 34 10.26 9.97 -1.39
N HIS A 35 11.00 9.54 -2.40
CA HIS A 35 12.19 10.25 -2.90
C HIS A 35 11.86 11.64 -3.41
N LEU A 36 10.84 11.78 -4.27
CA LEU A 36 10.38 13.08 -4.79
C LEU A 36 9.90 14.02 -3.66
N CYS A 37 9.32 13.44 -2.61
CA CYS A 37 8.95 14.18 -1.40
C CYS A 37 10.13 14.51 -0.47
N GLY A 38 11.36 14.15 -0.82
CA GLY A 38 12.59 14.52 -0.11
C GLY A 38 12.99 13.56 1.02
N VAL A 39 12.46 12.34 1.06
CA VAL A 39 12.90 11.34 2.05
C VAL A 39 14.31 10.86 1.69
N GLU A 40 15.27 11.14 2.58
CA GLU A 40 16.67 10.72 2.41
C GLU A 40 16.87 9.22 2.65
N GLY A 41 17.95 8.65 2.08
CA GLY A 41 18.36 7.26 2.35
C GLY A 41 17.46 6.18 1.73
N ILE A 42 16.74 6.52 0.66
CA ILE A 42 15.98 5.55 -0.13
C ILE A 42 16.86 5.05 -1.28
N GLU A 43 17.04 3.73 -1.36
CA GLU A 43 17.66 3.09 -2.52
C GLU A 43 16.61 2.92 -3.63
N LEU A 44 16.83 3.60 -4.75
CA LEU A 44 16.00 3.49 -5.93
C LEU A 44 16.48 2.36 -6.84
N SER A 45 15.55 1.49 -7.22
CA SER A 45 15.73 0.57 -8.35
C SER A 45 15.71 1.35 -9.67
N GLU A 46 16.11 0.71 -10.77
CA GLU A 46 15.96 1.28 -12.12
C GLU A 46 14.49 1.61 -12.44
N ASN A 47 13.56 0.73 -12.04
CA ASN A 47 12.13 0.95 -12.21
C ASN A 47 11.64 2.19 -11.44
N ALA A 48 12.09 2.35 -10.19
CA ALA A 48 11.76 3.48 -9.34
C ALA A 48 12.36 4.78 -9.88
N GLN A 49 13.59 4.74 -10.37
CA GLN A 49 14.23 5.89 -11.00
C GLN A 49 13.48 6.34 -12.26
N GLY A 50 13.03 5.40 -13.11
CA GLY A 50 12.20 5.74 -14.26
C GLY A 50 10.86 6.41 -13.90
N ILE A 51 10.25 6.07 -12.75
CA ILE A 51 9.06 6.78 -12.25
C ILE A 51 9.41 8.21 -11.81
N VAL A 52 10.52 8.38 -11.09
CA VAL A 52 11.02 9.70 -10.66
C VAL A 52 11.24 10.61 -11.87
N GLU A 53 11.92 10.12 -12.89
CA GLU A 53 12.19 10.85 -14.13
C GLU A 53 10.92 11.21 -14.89
N THR A 54 9.92 10.33 -14.87
CA THR A 54 8.63 10.56 -15.53
C THR A 54 7.80 11.63 -14.82
N ILE A 55 7.77 11.62 -13.49
CA ILE A 55 7.04 12.63 -12.71
C ILE A 55 7.77 13.98 -12.79
N GLY A 56 9.09 13.97 -12.72
CA GLY A 56 9.93 15.17 -12.78
C GLY A 56 9.85 16.03 -11.51
N ASP A 57 10.41 17.24 -11.61
CA ASP A 57 10.34 18.23 -10.54
C ASP A 57 8.94 18.84 -10.47
N THR A 58 8.34 18.81 -9.28
CA THR A 58 6.97 19.29 -9.05
C THR A 58 6.81 19.83 -7.64
N ASP A 59 5.99 20.87 -7.51
CA ASP A 59 5.63 21.47 -6.22
C ASP A 59 4.66 20.57 -5.43
N HIS A 60 3.71 19.93 -6.15
CA HIS A 60 2.63 19.15 -5.55
C HIS A 60 2.57 17.74 -6.14
N ILE A 61 2.39 16.75 -5.26
CA ILE A 61 2.23 15.35 -5.61
C ILE A 61 0.92 14.85 -4.98
N VAL A 62 0.03 14.33 -5.82
CA VAL A 62 -1.22 13.70 -5.38
C VAL A 62 -1.15 12.21 -5.68
N LEU A 63 -1.11 11.40 -4.63
CA LEU A 63 -1.16 9.94 -4.74
C LEU A 63 -2.58 9.44 -4.41
N VAL A 64 -3.25 8.86 -5.40
CA VAL A 64 -4.59 8.26 -5.22
C VAL A 64 -4.46 6.74 -5.29
N LEU A 65 -4.82 6.05 -4.22
CA LEU A 65 -4.94 4.59 -4.19
C LEU A 65 -6.40 4.18 -4.35
N ILE A 66 -6.69 3.37 -5.37
CA ILE A 66 -8.03 2.83 -5.64
C ILE A 66 -8.00 1.33 -5.34
N ASP A 67 -8.65 0.91 -4.26
CA ASP A 67 -8.68 -0.50 -3.86
C ASP A 67 -9.39 -1.36 -4.93
N GLY A 68 -8.79 -2.50 -5.26
CA GLY A 68 -9.29 -3.44 -6.26
C GLY A 68 -9.20 -2.98 -7.73
N MET A 69 -8.58 -1.84 -8.03
CA MET A 69 -8.48 -1.33 -9.41
C MET A 69 -7.36 -2.01 -10.21
N GLY A 70 -7.70 -3.10 -10.89
CA GLY A 70 -6.80 -3.80 -11.83
C GLY A 70 -7.00 -3.39 -13.29
N MET A 71 -6.04 -3.77 -14.15
CA MET A 71 -6.11 -3.51 -15.60
C MET A 71 -7.34 -4.12 -16.26
N ASN A 72 -7.80 -5.27 -15.77
CA ASN A 72 -9.03 -5.93 -16.22
C ASN A 72 -10.29 -5.07 -16.04
N LEU A 73 -10.30 -4.13 -15.07
CA LEU A 73 -11.35 -3.14 -14.89
C LEU A 73 -11.08 -1.89 -15.72
N LEU A 74 -9.83 -1.43 -15.74
CA LEU A 74 -9.42 -0.24 -16.49
C LEU A 74 -9.74 -0.38 -17.98
N GLU A 75 -9.41 -1.52 -18.59
CA GLU A 75 -9.63 -1.81 -20.01
C GLU A 75 -11.10 -1.86 -20.42
N ARG A 76 -12.02 -2.00 -19.47
CA ARG A 76 -13.47 -1.95 -19.72
C ARG A 76 -14.02 -0.53 -19.76
N LEU A 77 -13.24 0.47 -19.32
CA LEU A 77 -13.63 1.87 -19.40
C LEU A 77 -13.57 2.37 -20.86
N PRO A 78 -14.38 3.38 -21.22
CA PRO A 78 -14.24 4.06 -22.51
C PRO A 78 -12.80 4.54 -22.75
N ALA A 79 -12.31 4.41 -23.98
CA ALA A 79 -10.93 4.78 -24.32
C ALA A 79 -10.61 6.26 -24.08
N ASP A 80 -11.63 7.12 -24.13
CA ASP A 80 -11.57 8.56 -23.85
C ASP A 80 -11.84 8.92 -22.38
N SER A 81 -12.08 7.93 -21.51
CA SER A 81 -12.19 8.17 -20.07
C SER A 81 -10.87 8.70 -19.48
N PHE A 82 -10.97 9.46 -18.39
CA PHE A 82 -9.80 10.12 -17.78
C PHE A 82 -8.66 9.15 -17.48
N LEU A 83 -8.94 8.03 -16.82
CA LEU A 83 -7.91 7.06 -16.43
C LEU A 83 -7.30 6.33 -17.65
N ARG A 84 -8.08 6.07 -18.71
CA ARG A 84 -7.58 5.43 -19.92
C ARG A 84 -6.71 6.37 -20.75
N ARG A 85 -7.10 7.64 -20.89
CA ARG A 85 -6.34 8.65 -21.65
C ARG A 85 -5.00 9.01 -21.02
N HIS A 86 -4.91 8.94 -19.69
CA HIS A 86 -3.70 9.29 -18.93
C HIS A 86 -2.99 8.06 -18.35
N LEU A 87 -3.32 6.86 -18.83
CA LEU A 87 -2.59 5.66 -18.46
C LEU A 87 -1.18 5.76 -19.05
N TRP A 88 -0.19 5.97 -18.18
CA TRP A 88 1.21 5.92 -18.56
C TRP A 88 1.71 4.48 -18.67
N GLU A 89 1.59 3.71 -17.59
CA GLU A 89 2.04 2.32 -17.56
C GLU A 89 1.29 1.47 -16.52
N GLN A 90 1.38 0.15 -16.68
CA GLN A 90 0.92 -0.84 -15.70
C GLN A 90 2.06 -1.19 -14.74
N ALA A 91 1.74 -1.30 -13.45
CA ALA A 91 2.64 -1.85 -12.43
C ALA A 91 2.04 -3.12 -11.80
N GLN A 92 2.90 -3.98 -11.23
CA GLN A 92 2.46 -5.10 -10.39
C GLN A 92 2.37 -4.69 -8.92
N THR A 93 1.38 -5.22 -8.20
CA THR A 93 1.37 -5.11 -6.74
C THR A 93 2.22 -6.21 -6.10
N VAL A 94 2.45 -6.10 -4.80
CA VAL A 94 3.14 -7.11 -4.00
C VAL A 94 2.34 -8.41 -3.88
N PHE A 95 3.01 -9.49 -3.48
CA PHE A 95 2.36 -10.76 -3.16
C PHE A 95 2.49 -11.08 -1.65
N PRO A 96 1.40 -11.47 -0.96
CA PRO A 96 0.03 -11.62 -1.47
C PRO A 96 -0.63 -10.27 -1.82
N SER A 97 -1.40 -10.23 -2.90
CA SER A 97 -2.07 -9.01 -3.40
C SER A 97 -3.34 -8.68 -2.60
N SER A 98 -3.19 -8.56 -1.28
CA SER A 98 -4.27 -8.18 -0.35
C SER A 98 -4.09 -6.75 0.14
N THR A 99 -5.21 -6.07 0.46
CA THR A 99 -5.22 -4.67 0.91
C THR A 99 -4.23 -4.40 2.05
N ALA A 100 -4.19 -5.25 3.07
CA ALA A 100 -3.30 -5.06 4.22
C ALA A 100 -1.82 -5.12 3.85
N VAL A 101 -1.46 -6.03 2.94
CA VAL A 101 -0.08 -6.22 2.49
C VAL A 101 0.32 -5.06 1.58
N ALA A 102 -0.50 -4.76 0.56
CA ALA A 102 -0.24 -3.68 -0.39
C ALA A 102 -0.18 -2.29 0.28
N LEU A 103 -1.10 -1.98 1.20
CA LEU A 103 -1.04 -0.73 1.96
C LEU A 103 0.22 -0.63 2.79
N THR A 104 0.64 -1.72 3.44
CA THR A 104 1.84 -1.71 4.27
C THR A 104 3.09 -1.54 3.41
N SER A 105 3.19 -2.24 2.27
CA SER A 105 4.31 -2.05 1.33
C SER A 105 4.34 -0.64 0.74
N LEU A 106 3.18 -0.05 0.43
CA LEU A 106 3.08 1.33 -0.02
C LEU A 106 3.52 2.33 1.06
N THR A 107 3.19 2.03 2.32
CA THR A 107 3.50 2.86 3.49
C THR A 107 4.98 2.84 3.83
N THR A 108 5.61 1.66 3.79
CA THR A 108 6.99 1.47 4.23
C THR A 108 7.99 1.53 3.08
N GLY A 109 7.54 1.39 1.84
CA GLY A 109 8.40 1.16 0.68
C GLY A 109 9.21 -0.12 0.81
N GLU A 110 8.67 -1.13 1.51
CA GLU A 110 9.36 -2.40 1.76
C GLU A 110 8.50 -3.59 1.30
N TRP A 111 9.15 -4.74 1.11
CA TRP A 111 8.46 -5.96 0.73
C TRP A 111 7.77 -6.62 1.94
N PRO A 112 6.78 -7.50 1.71
CA PRO A 112 6.06 -8.18 2.79
C PRO A 112 6.93 -8.99 3.75
N GLN A 113 8.05 -9.52 3.24
CA GLN A 113 9.04 -10.23 4.05
C GLN A 113 9.75 -9.31 5.06
N ASP A 114 9.84 -8.01 4.77
CA ASP A 114 10.58 -7.03 5.58
C ASP A 114 9.64 -6.32 6.56
N HIS A 115 8.44 -5.91 6.13
CA HIS A 115 7.48 -5.22 6.99
C HIS A 115 6.54 -6.15 7.79
N ALA A 116 6.70 -7.48 7.67
CA ALA A 116 6.02 -8.54 8.44
C ALA A 116 4.48 -8.66 8.33
N VAL A 117 3.78 -7.69 7.76
CA VAL A 117 2.34 -7.80 7.44
C VAL A 117 2.14 -8.71 6.22
N THR A 118 1.62 -9.91 6.44
CA THR A 118 1.53 -10.96 5.41
C THR A 118 0.11 -11.24 4.92
N GLY A 119 -0.89 -10.58 5.52
CA GLY A 119 -2.28 -10.68 5.09
C GLY A 119 -3.23 -9.94 6.02
N TRP A 120 -4.52 -9.98 5.69
CA TRP A 120 -5.58 -9.45 6.56
C TRP A 120 -5.52 -10.04 7.97
N TRP A 121 -5.23 -11.34 8.04
CA TRP A 121 -4.89 -12.04 9.28
C TRP A 121 -3.40 -12.29 9.34
N THR A 122 -2.70 -11.59 10.23
CA THR A 122 -1.26 -11.74 10.42
C THR A 122 -1.00 -12.40 11.76
N GLN A 123 -0.20 -13.48 11.79
CA GLN A 123 0.22 -14.14 13.03
C GLN A 123 1.17 -13.23 13.80
N LEU A 124 0.81 -12.89 15.03
CA LEU A 124 1.64 -12.07 15.90
C LEU A 124 2.21 -12.93 17.04
N PRO A 125 3.55 -13.11 17.14
CA PRO A 125 4.15 -13.87 18.23
C PRO A 125 3.74 -13.36 19.61
N ALA A 126 3.71 -12.03 19.81
CA ALA A 126 3.27 -11.40 21.06
C ALA A 126 1.81 -11.70 21.43
N LEU A 127 0.97 -12.04 20.46
CA LEU A 127 -0.43 -12.42 20.66
C LEU A 127 -0.63 -13.93 20.85
N GLY A 128 0.33 -14.74 20.37
CA GLY A 128 0.20 -16.20 20.25
C GLY A 128 -0.90 -16.65 19.27
N SER A 129 -1.43 -15.73 18.46
CA SER A 129 -2.47 -16.01 17.46
C SER A 129 -2.51 -14.93 16.38
N ALA A 130 -3.44 -15.05 15.42
CA ALA A 130 -3.61 -14.08 14.36
C ALA A 130 -4.33 -12.81 14.82
N ALA A 131 -3.90 -11.66 14.31
CA ALA A 131 -4.57 -10.38 14.41
C ALA A 131 -5.30 -10.04 13.10
N THR A 132 -6.46 -9.40 13.21
CA THR A 132 -7.04 -8.60 12.13
C THR A 132 -6.27 -7.28 12.07
N ILE A 133 -5.23 -7.25 11.23
CA ILE A 133 -4.11 -6.31 11.41
C ILE A 133 -4.50 -4.83 11.22
N LEU A 134 -5.38 -4.53 10.25
CA LEU A 134 -5.83 -3.15 9.98
C LEU A 134 -6.82 -2.63 11.03
N SER A 135 -7.66 -3.52 11.57
CA SER A 135 -8.58 -3.20 12.68
C SER A 135 -7.89 -3.21 14.04
N TYR A 136 -6.66 -3.74 14.11
CA TYR A 136 -5.86 -3.87 15.32
C TYR A 136 -6.57 -4.64 16.45
N THR A 137 -7.21 -5.76 16.07
CA THR A 137 -7.92 -6.67 16.99
C THR A 137 -7.42 -8.11 16.84
N ALA A 138 -7.60 -8.92 17.89
CA ALA A 138 -7.34 -10.35 17.82
C ALA A 138 -8.39 -11.05 16.94
N ARG A 139 -7.97 -11.88 16.00
CA ARG A 139 -8.88 -12.58 15.07
C ARG A 139 -9.87 -13.49 15.79
N SER A 140 -9.44 -14.12 16.89
CA SER A 140 -10.21 -15.15 17.59
C SER A 140 -11.44 -14.60 18.33
N ASN A 141 -11.38 -13.37 18.83
CA ASN A 141 -12.40 -12.83 19.74
C ASN A 141 -12.63 -11.32 19.58
N ASN A 142 -12.07 -10.68 18.56
CA ASN A 142 -12.16 -9.24 18.27
C ASN A 142 -11.72 -8.32 19.42
N GLN A 143 -10.92 -8.82 20.38
CA GLN A 143 -10.37 -7.96 21.42
C GLN A 143 -9.32 -7.00 20.85
N ASP A 144 -9.40 -5.75 21.28
CA ASP A 144 -8.43 -4.70 20.97
C ASP A 144 -7.01 -5.08 21.45
N LEU A 145 -6.04 -5.00 20.54
CA LEU A 145 -4.66 -5.40 20.84
C LEU A 145 -3.92 -4.39 21.72
N LEU A 146 -4.22 -3.09 21.62
CA LEU A 146 -3.65 -2.07 22.51
C LEU A 146 -4.09 -2.32 23.95
N LYS A 147 -5.37 -2.68 24.17
CA LYS A 147 -5.88 -3.03 25.50
C LYS A 147 -5.22 -4.27 26.10
N ARG A 148 -4.59 -5.09 25.26
CA ARG A 148 -3.80 -6.26 25.66
C ARG A 148 -2.30 -5.96 25.83
N GLY A 149 -1.90 -4.69 25.69
CA GLY A 149 -0.50 -4.27 25.79
C GLY A 149 0.36 -4.62 24.57
N ILE A 150 -0.25 -5.00 23.45
CA ILE A 150 0.46 -5.21 22.20
C ILE A 150 0.56 -3.85 21.51
N MET A 151 1.80 -3.38 21.36
CA MET A 151 2.10 -2.04 20.90
C MET A 151 2.30 -1.99 19.38
N PRO A 152 1.91 -0.91 18.69
CA PRO A 152 2.05 -0.80 17.24
C PRO A 152 3.51 -0.89 16.80
N GLU A 153 4.45 -0.38 17.60
CA GLU A 153 5.88 -0.37 17.31
C GLU A 153 6.48 -1.79 17.30
N THR A 154 5.90 -2.73 18.04
CA THR A 154 6.31 -4.15 18.00
C THR A 154 5.56 -4.93 16.92
N THR A 155 4.41 -4.42 16.48
CA THR A 155 3.57 -5.06 15.45
C THR A 155 4.00 -4.66 14.04
N PHE A 156 4.43 -3.41 13.88
CA PHE A 156 4.88 -2.79 12.64
C PHE A 156 6.34 -2.35 12.82
N PRO A 157 7.31 -3.25 12.59
CA PRO A 157 8.71 -3.01 12.90
C PRO A 157 9.39 -2.03 11.94
N VAL A 158 8.79 -1.78 10.77
CA VAL A 158 9.29 -0.84 9.76
C VAL A 158 8.50 0.45 9.87
N GLU A 159 9.17 1.59 9.93
CA GLU A 159 8.52 2.90 10.02
C GLU A 159 7.88 3.33 8.68
N SER A 160 6.77 4.06 8.74
CA SER A 160 6.17 4.68 7.55
C SER A 160 7.11 5.72 6.91
N LEU A 161 7.29 5.64 5.60
CA LEU A 161 7.99 6.66 4.82
C LEU A 161 7.31 8.04 4.95
N TRP A 162 5.99 8.07 5.16
CA TRP A 162 5.22 9.31 5.30
C TRP A 162 5.63 10.09 6.56
N LYS A 163 6.12 9.40 7.60
CA LYS A 163 6.66 10.06 8.78
C LYS A 163 7.95 10.82 8.48
N ARG A 164 8.76 10.33 7.54
CA ARG A 164 10.08 10.88 7.18
C ARG A 164 10.03 12.01 6.15
N MET A 165 8.87 12.28 5.55
CA MET A 165 8.75 13.31 4.51
C MET A 165 9.04 14.72 5.05
N PRO A 166 9.98 15.48 4.48
CA PRO A 166 10.18 16.89 4.86
C PRO A 166 9.08 17.81 4.36
N ARG A 167 8.38 17.46 3.27
CA ARG A 167 7.27 18.26 2.72
C ARG A 167 6.03 18.21 3.61
N ASP A 168 5.20 19.24 3.51
CA ASP A 168 3.85 19.22 4.04
C ASP A 168 3.05 18.11 3.36
N ALA A 169 2.30 17.34 4.15
CA ALA A 169 1.54 16.19 3.68
C ALA A 169 0.19 16.12 4.38
N LEU A 170 -0.85 15.95 3.56
CA LEU A 170 -2.23 15.74 3.99
C LEU A 170 -2.66 14.32 3.58
N VAL A 171 -3.25 13.59 4.51
CA VAL A 171 -3.78 12.24 4.28
C VAL A 171 -5.30 12.30 4.26
N VAL A 172 -5.92 11.86 3.17
CA VAL A 172 -7.38 11.85 3.02
C VAL A 172 -7.86 10.41 2.95
N VAL A 173 -8.70 10.00 3.91
CA VAL A 173 -9.19 8.61 4.04
C VAL A 173 -10.65 8.53 4.42
N PRO A 174 -11.31 7.37 4.26
CA PRO A 174 -12.66 7.18 4.78
C PRO A 174 -12.75 7.53 6.27
N LYS A 175 -13.77 8.30 6.65
CA LYS A 175 -13.98 8.78 8.04
C LYS A 175 -13.96 7.66 9.08
N ALA A 176 -14.42 6.45 8.71
CA ALA A 176 -14.49 5.29 9.58
C ALA A 176 -13.11 4.78 10.07
N ILE A 177 -12.03 5.09 9.36
CA ILE A 177 -10.68 4.63 9.72
C ILE A 177 -9.78 5.73 10.29
N VAL A 178 -10.25 6.98 10.32
CA VAL A 178 -9.50 8.11 10.89
C VAL A 178 -9.17 7.84 12.35
N GLY A 179 -7.90 8.02 12.72
CA GLY A 179 -7.43 7.87 14.09
C GLY A 179 -7.34 6.42 14.60
N SER A 180 -7.67 5.43 13.76
CA SER A 180 -7.37 4.02 14.03
C SER A 180 -5.86 3.81 14.20
N VAL A 181 -5.47 2.74 14.89
CA VAL A 181 -4.06 2.39 15.12
C VAL A 181 -3.29 2.31 13.80
N TYR A 182 -3.83 1.57 12.84
CA TYR A 182 -3.21 1.44 11.52
C TYR A 182 -3.18 2.78 10.77
N SER A 183 -4.22 3.61 10.87
CA SER A 183 -4.21 4.92 10.19
C SER A 183 -3.14 5.88 10.71
N LYS A 184 -2.94 5.90 12.03
CA LYS A 184 -1.88 6.70 12.65
C LYS A 184 -0.49 6.19 12.27
N TYR A 185 -0.34 4.86 12.22
CA TYR A 185 0.88 4.22 11.75
C TYR A 185 1.18 4.57 10.29
N PHE A 186 0.24 4.32 9.38
CA PHE A 186 0.52 4.52 7.96
C PHE A 186 0.73 6.00 7.64
N SER A 187 -0.10 6.90 8.18
CA SER A 187 0.03 8.35 7.96
C SER A 187 1.31 8.94 8.56
N GLY A 188 2.07 8.20 9.38
CA GLY A 188 3.25 8.73 10.03
C GLY A 188 2.96 9.89 10.99
N GLY A 189 1.71 10.00 11.48
CA GLY A 189 1.26 11.11 12.34
C GLY A 189 0.96 12.42 11.60
N ARG A 190 0.88 12.40 10.26
CA ARG A 190 0.50 13.56 9.45
C ARG A 190 -0.96 13.97 9.64
N GLU A 191 -1.26 15.20 9.25
CA GLU A 191 -2.64 15.69 9.22
C GLU A 191 -3.51 14.73 8.39
N THR A 192 -4.64 14.33 8.96
CA THR A 192 -5.53 13.34 8.36
C THR A 192 -6.96 13.86 8.36
N ILE A 193 -7.56 13.93 7.17
CA ILE A 193 -8.98 14.29 6.97
C ILE A 193 -9.79 13.05 6.61
N GLY A 194 -10.96 12.95 7.23
CA GLY A 194 -11.93 11.88 6.99
C GLY A 194 -13.03 12.30 6.03
N TYR A 195 -13.28 11.53 4.97
CA TYR A 195 -14.42 11.74 4.08
C TYR A 195 -15.54 10.72 4.28
N GLU A 196 -16.78 11.15 4.07
CA GLU A 196 -17.98 10.28 4.09
C GLU A 196 -18.43 9.88 2.67
N SER A 197 -18.01 10.63 1.65
CA SER A 197 -18.26 10.37 0.24
C SER A 197 -17.02 10.71 -0.59
N LEU A 198 -16.89 10.12 -1.78
CA LEU A 198 -15.77 10.44 -2.68
C LEU A 198 -15.73 11.92 -3.05
N ALA A 199 -16.89 12.52 -3.34
CA ALA A 199 -16.98 13.96 -3.64
C ALA A 199 -16.48 14.81 -2.46
N GLY A 200 -16.91 14.48 -1.23
CA GLY A 200 -16.45 15.18 -0.04
C GLY A 200 -14.95 15.00 0.25
N GLY A 201 -14.36 13.89 -0.18
CA GLY A 201 -12.90 13.70 -0.10
C GLY A 201 -12.15 14.55 -1.13
N VAL A 202 -12.68 14.70 -2.35
CA VAL A 202 -12.07 15.56 -3.37
C VAL A 202 -12.16 17.03 -2.96
N ASP A 203 -13.32 17.48 -2.49
CA ASP A 203 -13.55 18.87 -2.09
C ASP A 203 -12.77 19.29 -0.82
N SER A 204 -12.10 18.35 -0.14
CA SER A 204 -11.31 18.58 1.07
C SER A 204 -9.83 18.90 0.82
N VAL A 205 -9.38 18.83 -0.43
CA VAL A 205 -7.97 19.04 -0.84
C VAL A 205 -7.82 20.33 -1.63
#